data_AF-A0A8I2FXL2-F1
#
_entry.id   AF-A0A8I2FXL2-F1
#
_cell.length_a   1.000
_cell.length_b   1.000
_cell.length_c   1.000
_cell.angle_alpha   90.00
_cell.angle_beta   90.00
_cell.angle_gamma   90.00
#
_symmetry.space_group_name_H-M   'P 1'
#
loop_
_entity.id
_entity.type
_entity.pdbx_description
1 polymer ?
#
loop_
_entity_poly.entity_id
_entity_poly.type
_entity_poly.pdbx_seq_one_letter_code
_entity_poly.pdbx_strand_id
1 'polypeptide(L)'
;MIEIDNISIKTEIGRRFKRFREAIGKTQAQLARELNVYQSTITNIEVGKTFPGIRYLDYLEKNYRLNISWLISSKGEMYEREETFPPAVSLLDCHIPIKDPRYEKYVELIYLMQVPVIEQVILAKLTEIKVIAKDELEEFQKQIKKLKKAQ
;
A
#
# COMPACT_ATOMS: atom_id res chain seq x y z
N MET A 1 23.91 0.55 -21.01
CA MET A 1 22.65 0.79 -20.25
C MET A 1 22.43 -0.43 -19.39
N ILE A 2 22.73 -0.31 -18.11
CA ILE A 2 22.78 -1.46 -17.23
C ILE A 2 21.41 -1.62 -16.58
N GLU A 3 20.79 -2.77 -16.81
CA GLU A 3 19.51 -3.26 -16.27
C GLU A 3 19.64 -3.62 -14.77
N ILE A 4 20.35 -2.78 -14.01
CA ILE A 4 20.46 -2.88 -12.56
C ILE A 4 19.22 -2.20 -11.99
N ASP A 5 18.24 -2.98 -11.54
CA ASP A 5 17.86 -2.97 -10.10
C ASP A 5 16.58 -3.75 -9.77
N ASN A 6 15.67 -4.00 -10.71
CA ASN A 6 14.38 -4.63 -10.33
C ASN A 6 14.48 -6.12 -9.97
N ILE A 7 15.35 -6.87 -10.66
CA ILE A 7 15.58 -8.31 -10.35
C ILE A 7 16.29 -8.43 -9.01
N SER A 8 17.29 -7.57 -8.76
CA SER A 8 18.05 -7.52 -7.51
C SER A 8 17.16 -7.23 -6.30
N ILE A 9 16.24 -6.26 -6.43
CA ILE A 9 15.32 -5.88 -5.34
C ILE A 9 14.38 -7.03 -4.98
N LYS A 10 13.77 -7.72 -5.95
CA LYS A 10 12.86 -8.85 -5.67
C LYS A 10 13.57 -9.98 -4.95
N THR A 11 14.77 -10.34 -5.40
CA THR A 11 15.57 -11.39 -4.76
C THR A 11 15.92 -11.02 -3.33
N GLU A 12 16.28 -9.76 -3.08
CA GLU A 12 16.63 -9.30 -1.74
C GLU A 12 15.41 -9.29 -0.79
N ILE A 13 14.25 -8.85 -1.24
CA ILE A 13 12.99 -8.96 -0.48
C ILE A 13 12.66 -10.42 -0.22
N GLY A 14 12.82 -11.30 -1.22
CA GLY A 14 12.62 -12.74 -1.07
C GLY A 14 13.52 -13.36 -0.01
N ARG A 15 14.80 -12.97 0.04
CA ARG A 15 15.75 -13.39 1.10
C ARG A 15 15.28 -12.97 2.49
N ARG A 16 14.86 -11.72 2.66
CA ARG A 16 14.34 -11.22 3.94
C ARG A 16 13.02 -11.88 4.34
N PHE A 17 12.13 -12.13 3.38
CA PHE A 17 10.89 -12.87 3.61
C PHE A 17 11.17 -14.28 4.11
N LYS A 18 12.12 -14.99 3.47
CA LYS A 18 12.59 -16.31 3.91
C LYS A 18 13.15 -16.27 5.32
N ARG A 19 14.03 -15.30 5.60
CA ARG A 19 14.65 -15.10 6.92
C ARG A 19 13.59 -14.88 8.01
N PHE A 20 12.59 -14.06 7.73
CA PHE A 20 11.48 -13.84 8.65
C PHE A 20 10.65 -15.13 8.87
N ARG A 21 10.28 -15.85 7.79
CA ARG A 21 9.54 -17.11 7.90
C ARG A 21 10.28 -18.13 8.78
N GLU A 22 11.60 -18.23 8.61
CA GLU A 22 12.44 -19.13 9.39
C GLU A 22 12.55 -18.67 10.84
N ALA A 23 12.62 -17.36 11.11
CA ALA A 23 12.63 -16.81 12.46
C ALA A 23 11.34 -17.13 13.24
N ILE A 24 10.19 -17.16 12.57
CA ILE A 24 8.90 -17.56 13.19
C ILE A 24 8.69 -19.09 13.21
N GLY A 25 9.70 -19.89 12.83
CA GLY A 25 9.70 -21.34 12.94
C GLY A 25 8.74 -22.07 11.98
N LYS A 26 8.34 -21.46 10.88
CA LYS A 26 7.36 -22.05 9.94
C LYS A 26 8.01 -22.60 8.68
N THR A 27 7.47 -23.70 8.16
CA THR A 27 7.73 -24.15 6.79
C THR A 27 6.99 -23.28 5.77
N GLN A 28 7.41 -23.31 4.50
CA GLN A 28 6.70 -22.61 3.43
C GLN A 28 5.21 -23.01 3.36
N ALA A 29 4.91 -24.31 3.51
CA ALA A 29 3.55 -24.82 3.50
C ALA A 29 2.71 -24.39 4.72
N GLN A 30 3.33 -24.22 5.89
CA GLN A 30 2.65 -23.70 7.08
C GLN A 30 2.28 -22.23 6.91
N LEU A 31 3.23 -21.39 6.48
CA LEU A 31 2.95 -19.98 6.23
C LEU A 31 1.95 -19.77 5.08
N ALA A 32 2.03 -20.59 4.03
CA ALA A 32 1.07 -20.54 2.93
C ALA A 32 -0.38 -20.81 3.38
N ARG A 33 -0.58 -21.84 4.22
CA ARG A 33 -1.90 -22.15 4.79
C ARG A 33 -2.45 -21.01 5.64
N GLU A 34 -1.59 -20.39 6.43
CA GLU A 34 -1.96 -19.25 7.27
C GLU A 34 -2.36 -18.02 6.46
N LEU A 35 -1.66 -17.74 5.35
CA LEU A 35 -1.98 -16.67 4.43
C LEU A 35 -3.09 -17.02 3.42
N ASN A 36 -3.67 -18.22 3.52
CA ASN A 36 -4.67 -18.77 2.59
C ASN A 36 -4.22 -18.72 1.11
N VAL A 37 -3.01 -19.21 0.84
CA VAL A 37 -2.41 -19.28 -0.50
C VAL A 37 -1.77 -20.64 -0.77
N TYR A 38 -1.46 -20.92 -2.03
CA TYR A 38 -0.65 -22.08 -2.41
C TYR A 38 0.80 -21.92 -1.94
N GLN A 39 1.45 -23.02 -1.54
CA GLN A 39 2.87 -23.05 -1.16
C GLN A 39 3.78 -22.42 -2.23
N SER A 40 3.47 -22.66 -3.51
CA SER A 40 4.19 -22.08 -4.66
C SER A 40 4.24 -20.56 -4.64
N THR A 41 3.25 -19.89 -4.03
CA THR A 41 3.25 -18.44 -3.83
C THR A 41 4.39 -18.02 -2.91
N ILE A 42 4.56 -18.71 -1.77
CA ILE A 42 5.65 -18.47 -0.84
C ILE A 42 7.00 -18.76 -1.50
N THR A 43 7.11 -19.89 -2.21
CA THR A 43 8.32 -20.22 -2.95
C THR A 43 8.69 -19.12 -3.95
N ASN A 44 7.73 -18.65 -4.75
CA ASN A 44 7.93 -17.59 -5.74
C ASN A 44 8.34 -16.26 -5.11
N ILE A 45 7.83 -15.93 -3.91
CA ILE A 45 8.28 -14.76 -3.15
C ILE A 45 9.73 -14.93 -2.72
N GLU A 46 10.07 -16.05 -2.09
CA GLU A 46 11.41 -16.29 -1.54
C GLU A 46 12.51 -16.32 -2.59
N VAL A 47 12.21 -16.77 -3.81
CA VAL A 47 13.17 -16.75 -4.93
C VAL A 47 13.14 -15.45 -5.74
N GLY A 48 12.33 -14.46 -5.36
CA GLY A 48 12.23 -13.18 -6.05
C GLY A 48 11.53 -13.21 -7.41
N LYS A 49 10.70 -14.24 -7.69
CA LYS A 49 9.85 -14.27 -8.89
C LYS A 49 8.67 -13.30 -8.78
N THR A 50 8.13 -13.11 -7.58
CA THR A 50 7.04 -12.18 -7.30
C THR A 50 7.27 -11.42 -5.99
N PHE A 51 6.63 -10.26 -5.84
CA PHE A 51 6.59 -9.57 -4.55
C PHE A 51 5.54 -10.21 -3.63
N PRO A 52 5.72 -10.11 -2.30
CA PRO A 52 4.64 -10.39 -1.35
C PRO A 52 3.49 -9.40 -1.58
N GLY A 53 2.26 -9.91 -1.65
CA GLY A 53 1.07 -9.07 -1.81
C GLY A 53 0.79 -8.23 -0.56
N ILE A 54 0.15 -7.07 -0.74
CA ILE A 54 -0.16 -6.11 0.33
C ILE A 54 -0.92 -6.76 1.49
N ARG A 55 -1.89 -7.65 1.19
CA ARG A 55 -2.65 -8.37 2.22
C ARG A 55 -1.77 -9.27 3.10
N TYR A 56 -0.67 -9.81 2.55
CA TYR A 56 0.27 -10.61 3.31
C TYR A 56 1.12 -9.72 4.21
N LEU A 57 1.53 -8.56 3.70
CA LEU A 57 2.30 -7.58 4.48
C LEU A 57 1.50 -7.09 5.69
N ASP A 58 0.26 -6.65 5.48
CA ASP A 58 -0.67 -6.22 6.54
C ASP A 58 -0.89 -7.32 7.60
N TYR A 59 -1.05 -8.56 7.14
CA TYR A 59 -1.19 -9.71 8.04
C TYR A 59 0.08 -9.95 8.88
N LEU A 60 1.26 -9.92 8.25
CA LEU A 60 2.53 -10.19 8.93
C LEU A 60 2.90 -9.08 9.92
N GLU A 61 2.64 -7.82 9.57
CA GLU A 61 2.78 -6.68 10.46
C GLU A 61 1.91 -6.84 11.71
N LYS A 62 0.61 -7.10 11.55
CA LYS A 62 -0.33 -7.20 12.68
C LYS A 62 -0.11 -8.42 13.57
N ASN A 63 0.21 -9.57 13.00
CA ASN A 63 0.30 -10.84 13.75
C ASN A 63 1.70 -11.13 14.29
N TYR A 64 2.74 -10.60 13.64
CA TYR A 64 4.14 -10.88 14.00
C TYR A 64 4.95 -9.62 14.32
N ARG A 65 4.35 -8.42 14.26
CA ARG A 65 5.05 -7.13 14.41
C ARG A 65 6.24 -7.00 13.46
N LEU A 66 6.11 -7.58 12.27
CA LEU A 66 7.12 -7.51 11.23
C LEU A 66 7.21 -6.07 10.74
N ASN A 67 8.39 -5.46 10.88
CA ASN A 67 8.66 -4.15 10.32
C ASN A 67 8.72 -4.24 8.78
N ILE A 68 7.70 -3.70 8.12
CA ILE A 68 7.62 -3.74 6.65
C ILE A 68 8.74 -2.92 5.99
N SER A 69 9.22 -1.86 6.64
CA SER A 69 10.36 -1.07 6.14
C SER A 69 11.64 -1.90 6.12
N TRP A 70 11.84 -2.79 7.10
CA TRP A 70 12.95 -3.74 7.10
C TRP A 70 12.82 -4.74 5.94
N LEU A 71 11.63 -5.31 5.76
CA LEU A 71 11.38 -6.30 4.70
C LEU A 71 11.58 -5.72 3.30
N ILE A 72 11.08 -4.51 3.03
CA ILE A 72 11.08 -3.92 1.69
C ILE A 72 12.35 -3.12 1.40
N SER A 73 12.87 -2.38 2.37
CA SER A 73 13.96 -1.40 2.15
C SER A 73 15.22 -1.63 2.98
N SER A 74 15.29 -2.71 3.77
CA SER A 74 16.40 -2.99 4.69
C SER A 74 16.60 -1.93 5.79
N LYS A 75 15.58 -1.11 6.08
CA LYS A 75 15.66 -0.05 7.10
C LYS A 75 15.15 -0.54 8.44
N GLY A 76 15.94 -0.34 9.49
CA GLY A 76 15.59 -0.70 10.86
C GLY A 76 15.79 -2.18 11.16
N GLU A 77 15.13 -2.67 12.22
CA GLU A 77 15.18 -4.05 12.68
C GLU A 77 14.02 -4.87 12.10
N MET A 78 14.15 -6.22 12.12
CA MET A 78 13.13 -7.13 11.60
C MET A 78 11.77 -6.98 12.30
N TYR A 79 11.80 -6.77 13.61
CA TYR A 79 10.61 -6.54 14.40
C TYR A 79 10.54 -5.08 14.79
N GLU A 80 9.32 -4.53 14.80
CA GLU A 80 9.09 -3.25 15.48
C GLU A 80 9.43 -3.42 16.96
N ARG A 81 10.21 -2.48 17.52
CA ARG A 81 10.48 -2.50 18.95
C ARG A 81 9.16 -2.33 19.68
N GLU A 82 9.03 -2.91 20.87
CA GLU A 82 8.00 -2.49 21.81
C GLU A 82 8.25 -1.02 22.13
N GLU A 83 7.66 -0.11 21.36
CA GLU A 83 7.42 1.21 21.87
C GLU A 83 6.41 0.99 22.99
N THR A 84 6.90 1.07 24.23
CA THR A 84 6.07 1.54 25.33
C THR A 84 5.59 2.91 24.86
N PHE A 85 4.45 2.95 24.20
CA PHE A 85 3.78 4.20 23.91
C PHE A 85 3.64 4.87 25.29
N PRO A 86 4.32 6.00 25.62
CA PRO A 86 3.73 6.89 26.60
C PRO A 86 2.31 7.13 26.08
N PRO A 87 1.25 6.99 26.90
CA PRO A 87 -0.12 6.94 26.41
C PRO A 87 -0.32 8.11 25.45
N ALA A 88 -0.20 7.81 24.16
CA ALA A 88 -0.26 8.79 23.13
C ALA A 88 -1.71 9.19 23.19
N VAL A 89 -1.93 10.48 23.43
CA VAL A 89 -3.23 11.14 23.44
C VAL A 89 -4.20 10.37 22.56
N SER A 90 -5.23 9.82 23.22
CA SER A 90 -6.29 9.00 22.64
C SER A 90 -6.76 9.60 21.31
N LEU A 91 -6.34 9.01 20.18
CA LEU A 91 -7.02 9.22 18.90
C LEU A 91 -8.48 8.72 18.98
N LEU A 92 -8.85 8.00 20.05
CA LEU A 92 -10.21 7.59 20.38
C LEU A 92 -11.04 8.67 21.08
N ASP A 93 -10.47 9.83 21.42
CA ASP A 93 -11.27 10.97 21.88
C ASP A 93 -11.91 11.72 20.69
N CYS A 94 -11.50 11.39 19.46
CA CYS A 94 -12.23 11.69 18.24
C CYS A 94 -12.91 10.42 17.73
N HIS A 95 -14.12 10.14 18.22
CA HIS A 95 -14.99 9.14 17.61
C HIS A 95 -15.33 9.55 16.17
N ILE A 96 -14.66 8.95 15.18
CA ILE A 96 -15.19 8.91 13.80
C ILE A 96 -15.41 7.43 13.43
N PRO A 97 -16.63 6.92 13.61
CA PRO A 97 -16.99 5.59 13.20
C PRO A 97 -17.54 5.61 11.76
N ILE A 98 -16.70 5.70 10.72
CA ILE A 98 -17.07 5.30 9.34
C ILE A 98 -15.82 4.82 8.57
N LYS A 99 -15.74 3.52 8.24
CA LYS A 99 -14.87 2.98 7.16
C LYS A 99 -15.62 3.09 5.83
N ASP A 100 -15.42 4.18 5.09
CA ASP A 100 -15.91 4.35 3.72
C ASP A 100 -14.73 4.74 2.80
N PRO A 101 -14.41 3.92 1.76
CA PRO A 101 -13.30 4.16 0.83
C PRO A 101 -13.33 5.51 0.10
N ARG A 102 -14.46 6.24 0.13
CA ARG A 102 -14.53 7.61 -0.41
C ARG A 102 -13.71 8.61 0.40
N TYR A 103 -13.41 8.34 1.67
CA TYR A 103 -12.80 9.31 2.60
C TYR A 103 -11.27 9.35 2.60
N GLU A 104 -10.55 8.26 2.24
CA GLU A 104 -9.07 8.22 2.24
C GLU A 104 -8.43 9.31 1.36
N LYS A 105 -9.06 9.62 0.22
CA LYS A 105 -8.61 10.66 -0.70
C LYS A 105 -8.67 12.08 -0.11
N TYR A 106 -9.59 12.34 0.83
CA TYR A 106 -9.77 13.66 1.44
C TYR A 106 -8.83 13.88 2.63
N VAL A 107 -8.28 12.83 3.22
CA VAL A 107 -7.31 12.92 4.34
C VAL A 107 -5.99 13.53 3.88
N GLU A 108 -5.51 13.14 2.70
CA GLU A 108 -4.32 13.73 2.07
C GLU A 108 -4.54 15.23 1.78
N LEU A 109 -5.72 15.58 1.27
CA LEU A 109 -6.09 16.98 1.01
C LEU A 109 -6.10 17.83 2.29
N ILE A 110 -6.65 17.31 3.39
CA ILE A 110 -6.70 17.99 4.70
C ILE A 110 -5.30 18.18 5.29
N TYR A 111 -4.39 17.21 5.12
CA TYR A 111 -3.01 17.31 5.59
C TYR A 111 -2.21 18.39 4.83
N LEU A 112 -2.45 18.50 3.52
CA LEU A 112 -1.80 19.49 2.66
C LEU A 112 -2.28 20.92 2.93
N MET A 113 -3.54 21.10 3.39
CA MET A 113 -4.11 22.41 3.75
C MET A 113 -3.44 23.11 4.95
N GLN A 114 -2.65 22.38 5.75
CA GLN A 114 -2.01 22.91 6.96
C GLN A 114 -0.63 23.55 6.70
N VAL A 115 -0.12 23.49 5.46
CA VAL A 115 1.21 24.01 5.11
C VAL A 115 1.08 25.33 4.32
N PRO A 116 1.55 26.48 4.84
CA PRO A 116 1.26 27.81 4.27
C PRO A 116 1.73 28.04 2.82
N VAL A 117 2.72 27.27 2.34
CA VAL A 117 3.33 27.43 1.00
C VAL A 117 2.70 26.50 -0.06
N ILE A 118 1.77 25.61 0.35
CA ILE A 118 1.17 24.58 -0.51
C ILE A 118 -0.10 25.06 -1.22
N GLU A 119 -0.62 26.25 -0.91
CA GLU A 119 -1.84 26.82 -1.54
C GLU A 119 -1.79 26.79 -3.08
N GLN A 120 -0.64 27.15 -3.67
CA GLN A 120 -0.47 27.16 -5.12
C GLN A 120 -0.45 25.75 -5.73
N VAL A 121 0.09 24.77 -5.01
CA VAL A 121 0.10 23.36 -5.44
C VAL A 121 -1.31 22.78 -5.34
N ILE A 122 -2.08 23.14 -4.31
CA ILE A 122 -3.48 22.75 -4.16
C ILE A 122 -4.32 23.38 -5.29
N LEU A 123 -4.18 24.68 -5.56
CA LEU A 123 -4.89 25.35 -6.66
C LEU A 123 -4.55 24.75 -8.02
N ALA A 124 -3.28 24.39 -8.26
CA ALA A 124 -2.86 23.70 -9.49
C ALA A 124 -3.52 22.32 -9.60
N LYS A 125 -3.49 21.52 -8.53
CA LYS A 125 -4.11 20.18 -8.52
C LYS A 125 -5.63 20.21 -8.65
N LEU A 126 -6.30 21.17 -8.01
CA LEU A 126 -7.75 21.39 -8.19
C LEU A 126 -8.09 21.80 -9.62
N THR A 127 -7.21 22.56 -10.27
CA THR A 127 -7.39 22.95 -11.68
C THR A 127 -7.19 21.76 -12.62
N GLU A 128 -6.17 20.93 -12.42
CA GLU A 128 -5.96 19.67 -13.18
C GLU A 128 -7.18 18.74 -13.07
N ILE A 129 -7.70 18.55 -11.86
CA ILE A 129 -8.89 17.73 -11.62
C ILE A 129 -10.11 18.30 -12.32
N LYS A 130 -10.31 19.63 -12.28
CA LYS A 130 -11.43 20.30 -12.94
C LYS A 130 -11.38 20.14 -14.47
N VAL A 131 -10.18 20.09 -15.05
CA VAL A 131 -9.98 19.84 -16.49
C VAL A 131 -10.28 18.39 -16.83
N ILE A 132 -9.71 17.42 -16.11
CA ILE A 132 -9.95 15.99 -16.35
C ILE A 132 -11.44 15.66 -16.23
N ALA A 133 -12.12 16.17 -15.19
CA ALA A 133 -13.55 15.95 -14.99
C ALA A 133 -14.40 16.53 -16.13
N LYS A 134 -13.96 17.63 -16.74
CA LYS A 134 -14.64 18.25 -17.88
C LYS A 134 -14.48 17.40 -19.15
N ASP A 135 -13.28 16.92 -19.42
CA ASP A 135 -12.99 16.10 -20.60
C ASP A 135 -13.71 14.75 -20.55
N GLU A 136 -13.75 14.10 -19.38
CA GLU A 136 -14.50 12.87 -19.16
C GLU A 136 -16.01 13.07 -19.36
N LEU A 137 -16.55 14.20 -18.87
CA LEU A 137 -17.97 14.54 -19.05
C LEU A 137 -18.32 14.74 -20.53
N GLU A 138 -17.46 15.43 -21.28
CA GLU A 138 -17.65 15.65 -22.72
C GLU A 138 -17.57 14.34 -23.52
N GLU A 139 -16.65 13.45 -23.19
CA GLU A 139 -16.52 12.15 -23.86
C GLU A 139 -17.71 11.23 -23.56
N PHE A 140 -18.17 11.23 -22.30
CA PHE A 140 -19.38 10.50 -21.92
C PHE A 140 -20.62 11.03 -22.66
N GLN A 141 -20.76 12.35 -22.79
CA GLN A 141 -21.84 12.96 -23.58
C GLN A 141 -21.78 12.56 -25.07
N LYS A 142 -20.57 12.48 -25.66
CA LYS A 142 -20.39 12.00 -27.04
C LYS A 142 -20.79 10.54 -27.19
N GLN A 143 -20.42 9.68 -26.23
CA GLN A 143 -20.80 8.26 -26.25
C GLN A 143 -22.32 8.08 -26.13
N ILE A 144 -22.97 8.79 -25.21
CA ILE A 144 -24.44 8.79 -25.11
C ILE A 144 -25.07 9.22 -26.45
N LYS A 145 -24.54 10.27 -27.09
CA LYS A 145 -25.07 10.77 -28.37
C LYS A 145 -24.87 9.77 -29.52
N LYS A 146 -23.78 9.00 -29.52
CA LYS A 146 -23.54 7.91 -30.50
C LYS A 146 -24.51 6.75 -30.28
N LEU A 147 -24.72 6.33 -29.03
CA LEU A 147 -25.65 5.25 -28.69
C LEU A 147 -27.10 5.61 -29.05
N LYS A 148 -27.51 6.87 -28.82
CA LYS A 148 -28.83 7.39 -29.22
C LYS A 148 -29.04 7.52 -30.72
N LYS A 149 -27.98 7.46 -31.54
CA LYS A 149 -28.06 7.49 -33.02
C LYS A 149 -28.03 6.09 -33.66
N ALA A 150 -27.70 5.06 -32.88
CA ALA A 150 -27.64 3.68 -33.34
C ALA A 150 -28.92 2.88 -33.01
N GLN A 151 -29.89 3.52 -32.34
CA GLN A 151 -31.29 3.10 -32.17
C GLN A 151 -32.18 3.94 -33.09
#